data_AF-A0A1Y3F0L4-F1
#
_entry.id   AF-A0A1Y3F0L4-F1
#
_cell.length_a   1.000
_cell.length_b   1.000
_cell.length_c   1.000
_cell.angle_alpha   90.00
_cell.angle_beta   90.00
_cell.angle_gamma   90.00
#
_symmetry.space_group_name_H-M   'P 1'
#
loop_
_entity.id
_entity.type
_entity.pdbx_description
1 polymer ?
#
loop_
_entity_poly.entity_id
_entity_poly.type
_entity_poly.pdbx_seq_one_letter_code
_entity_poly.pdbx_strand_id
1 'polypeptide(L)'
;MLLPNKIQHILCTGNLCTKEQFDFLKSLASDVHVVKGDFDEDSDNQETKVVTVGQFRIGLCHGHQLVPWGDFQVIEMLRRKLNVDIMITGNTHKLETYEREGIYYINPGSITGAFTPLEPNVTPSFVLLDVQQAIVTIYIYKLINDEVKVEKTQYKKT
;
A
#
# COMPACT_ATOMS: atom_id res chain seq x y z
N MET A 1 -14.93 4.50 11.53
CA MET A 1 -15.45 3.78 10.34
C MET A 1 -15.15 4.60 9.10
N LEU A 2 -14.53 3.98 8.09
CA LEU A 2 -14.42 4.55 6.76
C LEU A 2 -15.83 4.59 6.17
N LEU A 3 -16.38 5.78 5.97
CA LEU A 3 -17.71 5.97 5.40
C LEU A 3 -17.61 5.97 3.86
N PRO A 4 -18.60 5.40 3.15
CA PRO A 4 -18.70 5.55 1.70
C PRO A 4 -18.59 7.01 1.28
N ASN A 5 -17.96 7.26 0.12
CA ASN A 5 -17.75 8.59 -0.50
C ASN A 5 -16.74 9.53 0.18
N LYS A 6 -15.94 9.07 1.15
CA LYS A 6 -14.80 9.84 1.67
C LYS A 6 -13.45 9.48 1.05
N ILE A 7 -13.36 8.32 0.40
CA ILE A 7 -12.14 7.82 -0.23
C ILE A 7 -12.26 8.00 -1.73
N GLN A 8 -11.26 8.67 -2.33
CA GLN A 8 -11.23 8.94 -3.77
C GLN A 8 -10.60 7.77 -4.53
N HIS A 9 -9.46 7.28 -4.04
CA HIS A 9 -8.69 6.19 -4.64
C HIS A 9 -8.35 5.12 -3.60
N ILE A 10 -8.42 3.85 -4.01
CA ILE A 10 -7.90 2.71 -3.25
C ILE A 10 -6.73 2.12 -4.01
N LEU A 11 -5.58 2.00 -3.33
CA LEU A 11 -4.36 1.35 -3.84
C LEU A 11 -4.14 0.07 -3.06
N CYS A 12 -4.44 -1.07 -3.67
CA CYS A 12 -4.35 -2.38 -3.04
C CYS A 12 -3.14 -3.16 -3.57
N THR A 13 -2.30 -3.63 -2.65
CA THR A 13 -1.09 -4.41 -2.98
C THR A 13 -1.38 -5.82 -3.49
N GLY A 14 -2.64 -6.26 -3.54
CA GLY A 14 -3.04 -7.60 -4.01
C GLY A 14 -3.34 -8.57 -2.86
N ASN A 15 -3.41 -9.85 -3.18
CA ASN A 15 -3.84 -10.93 -2.28
C ASN A 15 -5.23 -10.68 -1.67
N LEU A 16 -6.17 -10.26 -2.53
CA LEU A 16 -7.60 -10.24 -2.23
C LEU A 16 -8.20 -11.65 -2.33
N CYS A 17 -7.63 -12.47 -3.22
CA CYS A 17 -7.94 -13.88 -3.48
C CYS A 17 -9.38 -14.19 -3.95
N THR A 18 -10.31 -13.23 -3.89
CA THR A 18 -11.72 -13.44 -4.22
C THR A 18 -12.35 -12.19 -4.81
N LYS A 19 -13.37 -12.40 -5.66
CA LYS A 19 -14.18 -11.32 -6.23
C LYS A 19 -14.94 -10.54 -5.15
N GLU A 20 -15.40 -11.20 -4.09
CA GLU A 20 -16.16 -10.56 -3.00
C GLU A 20 -15.35 -9.45 -2.32
N GLN A 21 -14.06 -9.67 -2.09
CA GLN A 21 -13.18 -8.65 -1.50
C GLN A 21 -12.95 -7.48 -2.46
N PHE A 22 -12.84 -7.75 -3.76
CA PHE A 22 -12.76 -6.69 -4.77
C PHE A 22 -14.05 -5.85 -4.84
N ASP A 23 -15.21 -6.51 -4.86
CA ASP A 23 -16.52 -5.84 -4.86
C ASP A 23 -16.73 -5.02 -3.58
N PHE A 24 -16.23 -5.50 -2.43
CA PHE A 24 -16.20 -4.73 -1.20
C PHE A 24 -15.38 -3.44 -1.34
N LEU A 25 -14.16 -3.50 -1.89
CA LEU A 25 -13.36 -2.29 -2.13
C LEU A 25 -14.06 -1.31 -3.08
N LYS A 26 -14.74 -1.83 -4.12
CA LYS A 26 -15.54 -1.02 -5.06
C LYS A 26 -16.74 -0.34 -4.41
N SER A 27 -17.27 -0.89 -3.31
CA SER A 27 -18.31 -0.24 -2.51
C SER A 27 -17.79 0.96 -1.70
N LEU A 28 -16.48 1.01 -1.40
CA LEU A 28 -15.85 2.06 -0.62
C LEU A 28 -15.37 3.24 -1.47
N ALA A 29 -14.87 2.97 -2.67
CA ALA A 29 -14.42 3.97 -3.63
C ALA A 29 -14.69 3.52 -5.08
N SER A 30 -15.02 4.46 -5.95
CA SER A 30 -15.21 4.18 -7.38
C SER A 30 -13.90 3.82 -8.08
N ASP A 31 -12.80 4.46 -7.69
CA ASP A 31 -11.48 4.25 -8.27
C ASP A 31 -10.63 3.31 -7.40
N VAL A 32 -10.46 2.08 -7.87
CA VAL A 32 -9.78 0.99 -7.15
C VAL A 32 -8.71 0.44 -8.07
N HIS A 33 -7.48 0.48 -7.59
CA HIS A 33 -6.31 -0.04 -8.29
C HIS A 33 -5.75 -1.20 -7.49
N VAL A 34 -5.69 -2.37 -8.13
CA VAL A 34 -5.16 -3.60 -7.56
C VAL A 34 -3.99 -4.04 -8.44
N VAL A 35 -2.90 -4.49 -7.80
CA VAL A 35 -1.81 -5.22 -8.48
C VAL A 35 -1.89 -6.69 -8.11
N LYS A 36 -1.31 -7.53 -8.94
CA LYS A 36 -1.38 -8.98 -8.76
C LYS A 36 -0.55 -9.46 -7.56
N GLY A 37 -1.22 -10.07 -6.60
CA GLY A 37 -0.62 -10.87 -5.54
C GLY A 37 -0.29 -12.29 -6.01
N ASP A 38 0.56 -12.98 -5.25
CA ASP A 38 0.97 -14.37 -5.52
C ASP A 38 -0.13 -15.40 -5.24
N PHE A 39 -1.11 -15.05 -4.41
CA PHE A 39 -2.28 -15.88 -4.11
C PHE A 39 -3.56 -15.41 -4.83
N ASP A 40 -3.50 -14.37 -5.66
CA ASP A 40 -4.64 -13.93 -6.46
C ASP A 40 -4.83 -14.88 -7.66
N GLU A 41 -5.77 -15.83 -7.52
CA GLU A 41 -6.20 -16.71 -8.61
C GLU A 41 -6.84 -15.92 -9.76
N ASP A 42 -6.52 -16.31 -11.01
CA ASP A 42 -7.16 -15.83 -12.25
C ASP A 42 -7.39 -14.31 -12.33
N SER A 43 -6.42 -13.50 -11.89
CA SER A 43 -6.48 -12.06 -12.06
C SER A 43 -5.70 -11.58 -13.28
N ASP A 44 -6.36 -10.82 -14.16
CA ASP A 44 -5.77 -10.00 -15.23
C ASP A 44 -5.06 -8.74 -14.66
N ASN A 45 -4.83 -8.70 -13.34
CA ASN A 45 -4.19 -7.57 -12.68
C ASN A 45 -2.72 -7.48 -13.10
N GLN A 46 -2.25 -6.24 -13.24
CA GLN A 46 -0.86 -5.97 -13.58
C GLN A 46 0.05 -6.25 -12.37
N GLU A 47 1.26 -6.74 -12.62
CA GLU A 47 2.29 -6.94 -11.58
C GLU A 47 2.68 -5.63 -10.88
N THR A 48 2.69 -4.53 -11.65
CA THR A 48 3.01 -3.20 -11.16
C THR A 48 2.08 -2.18 -11.79
N LYS A 49 1.82 -1.09 -11.07
CA LYS A 49 0.99 0.01 -11.54
C LYS A 49 1.55 1.35 -11.09
N VAL A 50 1.37 2.38 -11.91
CA VAL A 50 1.64 3.76 -11.53
C VAL A 50 0.34 4.53 -11.58
N VAL A 51 0.01 5.18 -10.47
CA VAL A 51 -1.19 6.01 -10.32
C VAL A 51 -0.74 7.43 -9.97
N THR A 52 -1.28 8.43 -10.65
CA THR A 52 -0.99 9.83 -10.34
C THR A 52 -2.13 10.40 -9.51
N VAL A 53 -1.83 10.88 -8.31
CA VAL A 53 -2.78 11.55 -7.42
C VAL A 53 -2.21 12.93 -7.07
N GLY A 54 -2.88 14.00 -7.51
CA GLY A 54 -2.35 15.36 -7.39
C GLY A 54 -1.00 15.50 -8.11
N GLN A 55 0.04 15.95 -7.40
CA GLN A 55 1.40 16.09 -7.94
C GLN A 55 2.28 14.84 -7.75
N PHE A 56 1.75 13.78 -7.16
CA PHE A 56 2.50 12.58 -6.80
C PHE A 56 2.24 11.46 -7.79
N ARG A 57 3.32 10.87 -8.30
CA ARG A 57 3.32 9.58 -8.99
C ARG A 57 3.54 8.50 -7.94
N ILE A 58 2.59 7.60 -7.81
CA ILE A 58 2.58 6.52 -6.82
C ILE A 58 2.76 5.20 -7.54
N GLY A 59 3.84 4.50 -7.24
CA GLY A 59 4.09 3.14 -7.71
C GLY A 59 3.46 2.12 -6.77
N LEU A 60 2.93 1.05 -7.34
CA LEU A 60 2.27 -0.03 -6.62
C LEU A 60 2.80 -1.36 -7.14
N CYS A 61 3.15 -2.27 -6.24
CA CYS A 61 3.63 -3.62 -6.52
C CYS A 61 3.28 -4.53 -5.33
N HIS A 62 2.96 -5.81 -5.56
CA HIS A 62 2.72 -6.71 -4.42
C HIS A 62 4.01 -6.92 -3.60
N GLY A 63 5.14 -7.13 -4.26
CA GLY A 63 6.45 -7.24 -3.60
C GLY A 63 6.99 -8.67 -3.53
N HIS A 64 6.18 -9.69 -3.79
CA HIS A 64 6.65 -11.09 -3.88
C HIS A 64 7.69 -11.30 -5.00
N GLN A 65 7.64 -10.44 -6.02
CA GLN A 65 8.55 -10.40 -7.17
C GLN A 65 9.92 -9.77 -6.82
N LEU A 66 10.03 -9.06 -5.70
CA LEU A 66 11.23 -8.32 -5.30
C LEU A 66 12.09 -9.20 -4.41
N VAL A 67 13.04 -9.92 -4.99
CA VAL A 67 13.92 -10.85 -4.27
C VAL A 67 15.31 -10.22 -4.09
N PRO A 68 15.85 -10.15 -2.86
CA PRO A 68 15.28 -10.62 -1.60
C PRO A 68 14.07 -9.82 -1.11
N TRP A 69 13.10 -10.50 -0.49
CA TRP A 69 11.86 -9.86 -0.03
C TRP A 69 12.12 -8.77 1.00
N GLY A 70 11.54 -7.59 0.78
CA GLY A 70 11.72 -6.42 1.63
C GLY A 70 13.09 -5.74 1.49
N ASP A 71 13.95 -6.19 0.57
CA ASP A 71 15.24 -5.54 0.35
C ASP A 71 15.08 -4.14 -0.26
N PHE A 72 15.65 -3.15 0.43
CA PHE A 72 15.55 -1.75 0.03
C PHE A 72 16.15 -1.48 -1.34
N GLN A 73 17.30 -2.08 -1.69
CA GLN A 73 17.97 -1.81 -2.96
C GLN A 73 17.12 -2.30 -4.13
N VAL A 74 16.47 -3.45 -3.98
CA VAL A 74 15.56 -4.01 -4.99
C VAL A 74 14.29 -3.14 -5.14
N ILE A 75 13.71 -2.69 -4.03
CA ILE A 75 12.55 -1.79 -4.04
C ILE A 75 12.92 -0.45 -4.72
N GLU A 76 14.08 0.12 -4.41
CA GLU A 76 14.56 1.37 -5.00
C GLU A 76 14.87 1.22 -6.50
N MET A 77 15.40 0.08 -6.93
CA MET A 77 15.55 -0.22 -8.36
C MET A 77 14.21 -0.22 -9.09
N LEU A 78 13.17 -0.84 -8.51
CA LEU A 78 11.83 -0.81 -9.10
C LEU A 78 11.26 0.61 -9.10
N ARG A 79 11.40 1.35 -7.99
CA ARG A 79 10.96 2.75 -7.92
C ARG A 79 11.61 3.60 -9.02
N ARG A 80 12.91 3.44 -9.25
CA ARG A 80 13.66 4.09 -10.36
C ARG A 80 13.11 3.74 -11.72
N LYS A 81 12.86 2.46 -11.96
CA LYS A 81 12.27 1.98 -13.21
C LYS A 81 10.89 2.60 -13.46
N LEU A 82 10.05 2.72 -12.42
CA LEU A 82 8.70 3.27 -12.52
C LEU A 82 8.66 4.81 -12.51
N ASN A 83 9.76 5.44 -12.07
CA ASN A 83 9.90 6.88 -11.88
C ASN A 83 8.74 7.46 -11.04
N VAL A 84 8.68 7.06 -9.76
CA VAL A 84 7.61 7.44 -8.83
C VAL A 84 8.14 8.16 -7.60
N ASP A 85 7.32 9.04 -7.02
CA ASP A 85 7.63 9.84 -5.83
C ASP A 85 7.32 9.05 -4.54
N ILE A 86 6.31 8.17 -4.62
CA ILE A 86 5.90 7.28 -3.54
C ILE A 86 5.91 5.86 -4.07
N MET A 87 6.56 4.93 -3.37
CA MET A 87 6.57 3.51 -3.72
C MET A 87 5.81 2.71 -2.67
N ILE A 88 4.78 2.00 -3.11
CA ILE A 88 3.96 1.11 -2.28
C ILE A 88 4.27 -0.34 -2.61
N THR A 89 4.70 -1.10 -1.61
CA THR A 89 4.93 -2.55 -1.69
C THR A 89 4.18 -3.28 -0.57
N GLY A 90 3.97 -4.58 -0.69
CA GLY A 90 3.33 -5.42 0.32
C GLY A 90 4.17 -6.67 0.61
N ASN A 91 3.55 -7.85 0.57
CA ASN A 91 4.14 -9.19 0.73
C ASN A 91 4.71 -9.52 2.13
N THR A 92 5.42 -8.60 2.78
CA THR A 92 6.06 -8.88 4.08
C THR A 92 5.07 -8.91 5.24
N HIS A 93 3.84 -8.41 5.03
CA HIS A 93 2.80 -8.16 6.05
C HIS A 93 3.27 -7.28 7.22
N LYS A 94 4.45 -6.67 7.11
CA LYS A 94 5.03 -5.78 8.11
C LYS A 94 4.80 -4.35 7.65
N LEU A 95 4.00 -3.62 8.43
CA LEU A 95 3.77 -2.20 8.21
C LEU A 95 5.06 -1.40 8.38
N GLU A 96 5.47 -0.72 7.32
CA GLU A 96 6.67 0.13 7.30
C GLU A 96 6.39 1.40 6.48
N THR A 97 6.75 2.56 7.02
CA THR A 97 6.66 3.83 6.29
C THR A 97 7.90 4.65 6.58
N TYR A 98 8.59 5.13 5.55
CA TYR A 98 9.78 5.94 5.75
C TYR A 98 10.07 6.80 4.51
N GLU A 99 10.75 7.92 4.76
CA GLU A 99 11.32 8.76 3.71
C GLU A 99 12.80 8.45 3.56
N ARG A 100 13.29 8.38 2.31
CA ARG A 100 14.71 8.27 2.00
C ARG A 100 15.02 8.98 0.70
N GLU A 101 16.01 9.87 0.75
CA GLU A 101 16.51 10.61 -0.42
C GLU A 101 15.38 11.35 -1.18
N GLY A 102 14.42 11.92 -0.44
CA GLY A 102 13.28 12.65 -1.01
C GLY A 102 12.18 11.77 -1.62
N ILE A 103 12.28 10.44 -1.51
CA ILE A 103 11.26 9.47 -1.92
C ILE A 103 10.59 8.90 -0.68
N TYR A 104 9.27 8.67 -0.76
CA TYR A 104 8.52 8.03 0.31
C TYR A 104 8.21 6.57 -0.01
N TYR A 105 8.40 5.68 0.97
CA TYR A 105 8.16 4.25 0.84
C TYR A 105 7.10 3.82 1.84
N ILE A 106 6.17 2.99 1.38
CA ILE A 106 5.05 2.51 2.17
C ILE A 106 4.90 1.02 1.95
N ASN A 107 4.85 0.28 3.04
CA ASN A 107 4.25 -1.02 3.12
C ASN A 107 3.08 -0.95 4.10
N PRO A 108 1.83 -1.09 3.65
CA PRO A 108 0.67 -0.91 4.53
C PRO A 108 0.49 -2.05 5.53
N GLY A 109 1.27 -3.13 5.42
CA GLY A 109 1.06 -4.37 6.17
C GLY A 109 -0.11 -5.18 5.62
N SER A 110 -0.66 -6.05 6.46
CA SER A 110 -1.87 -6.81 6.15
C SER A 110 -3.07 -6.21 6.89
N ILE A 111 -4.12 -5.82 6.17
CA ILE A 111 -5.34 -5.25 6.79
C ILE A 111 -6.08 -6.23 7.69
N THR A 112 -5.92 -7.53 7.45
CA THR A 112 -6.54 -8.62 8.22
C THR A 112 -5.60 -9.20 9.28
N GLY A 113 -4.33 -8.79 9.32
CA GLY A 113 -3.32 -9.45 10.14
C GLY A 113 -3.00 -10.88 9.69
N ALA A 114 -3.13 -11.15 8.39
CA ALA A 114 -2.90 -12.48 7.82
C ALA A 114 -1.49 -13.00 8.14
N PHE A 115 -1.36 -14.31 8.33
CA PHE A 115 -0.08 -14.96 8.58
C PHE A 115 0.93 -14.73 7.44
N THR A 116 2.22 -14.62 7.79
CA THR A 116 3.37 -14.67 6.89
C THR A 116 4.54 -15.37 7.58
N PRO A 117 5.44 -16.05 6.85
CA PRO A 117 6.68 -16.56 7.44
C PRO A 117 7.70 -15.48 7.83
N LEU A 118 7.49 -14.21 7.44
CA LEU A 118 8.48 -13.14 7.60
C LEU A 118 8.31 -12.32 8.89
N GLU A 119 7.12 -12.31 9.48
CA GLU A 119 6.78 -11.49 10.64
C GLU A 119 6.05 -12.37 11.65
N PRO A 120 6.65 -12.67 12.82
CA PRO A 120 6.06 -13.58 13.80
C PRO A 120 4.73 -13.06 14.38
N ASN A 121 4.56 -11.74 14.49
CA ASN A 121 3.36 -11.13 15.07
C ASN A 121 2.79 -10.05 14.15
N VAL A 122 1.99 -10.49 13.17
CA VAL A 122 1.37 -9.59 12.21
C VAL A 122 0.28 -8.77 12.88
N THR A 123 0.45 -7.45 12.92
CA THR A 123 -0.55 -6.52 13.42
C THR A 123 -1.45 -6.05 12.26
N PRO A 124 -2.78 -6.22 12.32
CA PRO A 124 -3.69 -5.69 11.31
C PRO A 124 -3.47 -4.19 11.10
N SER A 125 -3.23 -3.79 9.86
CA SER A 125 -2.83 -2.42 9.55
C SER A 125 -3.21 -1.98 8.14
N PHE A 126 -3.38 -0.66 7.98
CA PHE A 126 -3.53 -0.01 6.68
C PHE A 126 -3.08 1.44 6.76
N VAL A 127 -2.92 2.07 5.59
CA VAL A 127 -2.46 3.46 5.47
C VAL A 127 -3.49 4.28 4.70
N LEU A 128 -3.76 5.50 5.18
CA LEU A 128 -4.57 6.50 4.50
C LEU A 128 -3.70 7.70 4.14
N LEU A 129 -3.78 8.13 2.89
CA LEU A 129 -3.04 9.27 2.37
C LEU A 129 -4.01 10.44 2.13
N ASP A 130 -3.73 11.58 2.76
CA ASP A 130 -4.37 12.86 2.44
C ASP A 130 -3.41 13.69 1.61
N VAL A 131 -3.70 13.79 0.31
CA VAL A 131 -2.84 14.43 -0.69
C VAL A 131 -3.34 15.84 -0.96
N GLN A 132 -2.51 16.83 -0.66
CA GLN A 132 -2.80 18.24 -0.87
C GLN A 132 -1.62 18.94 -1.52
N GLN A 133 -1.78 19.33 -2.79
CA GLN A 133 -0.71 19.95 -3.59
C GLN A 133 0.56 19.08 -3.63
N ALA A 134 1.66 19.56 -3.04
CA ALA A 134 2.95 18.89 -2.94
C ALA A 134 3.21 18.29 -1.55
N ILE A 135 2.17 18.13 -0.72
CA ILE A 135 2.25 17.54 0.62
C ILE A 135 1.32 16.33 0.68
N VAL A 136 1.81 15.22 1.23
CA VAL A 136 1.00 14.07 1.64
C VAL A 136 1.06 13.94 3.16
N THR A 137 -0.10 13.93 3.80
CA THR A 137 -0.21 13.48 5.19
C THR A 137 -0.52 11.99 5.19
N ILE A 138 0.32 11.21 5.86
CA ILE A 138 0.22 9.76 5.96
C ILE A 138 -0.34 9.42 7.34
N TYR A 139 -1.51 8.79 7.35
CA TYR A 139 -2.16 8.25 8.54
C TYR A 139 -1.99 6.74 8.55
N ILE A 140 -1.43 6.23 9.63
CA ILE A 140 -1.08 4.83 9.78
C ILE A 140 -1.98 4.23 10.84
N TYR A 141 -2.84 3.30 10.45
CA TYR A 141 -3.80 2.65 11.33
C TYR A 141 -3.29 1.25 11.70
N LYS A 142 -3.32 0.94 13.00
CA LYS A 142 -2.96 -0.37 13.56
C LYS A 142 -4.05 -0.83 14.52
N LEU A 143 -4.36 -2.12 14.55
CA LEU A 143 -5.22 -2.72 15.57
C LEU A 143 -4.35 -3.37 16.64
N ILE A 144 -4.29 -2.80 17.84
CA ILE A 144 -3.47 -3.28 18.96
C ILE A 144 -4.38 -3.49 20.17
N ASN A 145 -4.46 -4.71 20.68
CA ASN A 145 -5.31 -5.07 21.82
C ASN A 145 -6.78 -4.62 21.63
N ASP A 146 -7.34 -4.91 20.45
CA ASP A 146 -8.70 -4.49 20.02
C ASP A 146 -8.94 -2.98 19.96
N GLU A 147 -7.90 -2.16 20.13
CA GLU A 147 -7.95 -0.71 19.99
C GLU A 147 -7.27 -0.26 18.70
N VAL A 148 -7.93 0.65 17.99
CA VAL A 148 -7.35 1.30 16.82
C VAL A 148 -6.38 2.39 17.29
N LYS A 149 -5.09 2.21 16.97
CA LYS A 149 -4.05 3.24 17.15
C LYS A 149 -3.78 3.91 15.81
N VAL A 150 -3.57 5.23 15.87
CA VAL A 150 -3.30 6.05 14.68
C VAL A 150 -2.01 6.82 14.88
N GLU A 151 -1.06 6.63 13.97
CA GLU A 151 0.14 7.43 13.85
C GLU A 151 0.00 8.37 12.64
N LYS A 152 0.64 9.54 12.71
CA LYS A 152 0.58 10.56 11.66
C LYS A 152 1.98 11.02 11.33
N THR A 153 2.28 11.08 10.04
CA THR A 153 3.50 11.68 9.51
C THR A 153 3.20 12.44 8.22
N GLN A 154 4.17 13.22 7.73
CA GLN A 154 4.03 14.03 6.54
C GLN A 154 5.23 13.88 5.62
N TYR A 155 4.95 13.89 4.33
CA TYR A 155 5.94 13.90 3.26
C TYR A 155 5.67 15.10 2.35
N LYS A 156 6.72 15.83 1.99
CA LYS A 156 6.62 16.95 1.06
C LYS A 156 7.52 16.68 -0.13
N LYS A 157 6.94 16.74 -1.33
CA LYS A 157 7.70 16.67 -2.58
C LYS A 157 8.53 17.95 -2.71
N THR A 158 9.85 17.78 -2.85
CA THR A 158 10.82 18.85 -3.11
C THR A 158 10.91 19.17 -4.58
#